data_AF-A0A2J8LBK2-F1
#
_entry.id   AF-A0A2J8LBK2-F1
#
_cell.length_a   1.000
_cell.length_b   1.000
_cell.length_c   1.000
_cell.angle_alpha   90.00
_cell.angle_beta   90.00
_cell.angle_gamma   90.00
#
_symmetry.space_group_name_H-M   'P 1'
#
loop_
_entity.id
_entity.type
_entity.pdbx_description
1 polymer ?
#
loop_
_entity_poly.entity_id
_entity_poly.type
_entity_poly.pdbx_seq_one_letter_code
_entity_poly.pdbx_strand_id
1 'polypeptide(L)' 'MECNFVAVEDISSSRTNPYSYAMSTEEARFLTYHMWPLTFLSPSELARAGFYYIGPGDRVACFACGGKLSNWEPKDDAM' A
#
# COMPACT_ATOMS: atom_id res chain seq x y z
N MET A 1 18.48 15.80 -6.47
CA MET A 1 18.23 16.37 -5.14
C MET A 1 17.04 17.30 -5.27
N GLU A 2 16.10 17.14 -4.33
CA GLU A 2 15.04 18.08 -3.95
C GLU A 2 13.95 18.38 -5.01
N CYS A 3 12.75 17.81 -4.80
CA CYS A 3 11.52 18.37 -5.33
C CYS A 3 10.52 18.56 -4.17
N ASN A 4 10.44 19.82 -3.76
CA ASN A 4 9.52 20.39 -2.79
C ASN A 4 8.16 20.60 -3.50
N PHE A 5 7.01 20.15 -2.99
CA PHE A 5 5.73 20.68 -3.50
C PHE A 5 4.58 20.66 -2.49
N VAL A 6 3.82 21.75 -2.57
CA VAL A 6 2.79 22.28 -1.67
C VAL A 6 1.48 21.48 -1.76
N ALA A 7 0.83 21.29 -0.61
CA ALA A 7 -0.51 20.71 -0.50
C ALA A 7 -1.58 21.65 -1.08
N VAL A 8 -2.30 21.18 -2.11
CA VAL A 8 -3.59 21.78 -2.55
C VAL A 8 -4.53 20.65 -2.92
N GLU A 9 -5.64 20.50 -2.20
CA GLU A 9 -6.69 19.51 -2.47
C GLU A 9 -7.41 19.81 -3.80
N ASP A 10 -7.58 18.80 -4.66
CA ASP A 10 -8.76 18.61 -5.54
C ASP A 10 -8.63 17.33 -6.39
N ILE A 11 -9.79 16.73 -6.66
CA ILE A 11 -10.15 15.39 -7.10
C ILE A 11 -9.83 15.09 -8.59
N SER A 12 -9.09 14.00 -8.82
CA SER A 12 -9.25 13.01 -9.91
C SER A 12 -7.94 12.23 -10.16
N SER A 13 -7.95 10.96 -9.77
CA SER A 13 -7.29 9.81 -10.38
C SER A 13 -5.80 9.73 -10.71
N SER A 14 -4.94 10.72 -10.44
CA SER A 14 -3.48 10.52 -10.64
C SER A 14 -2.61 11.60 -10.01
N ARG A 15 -2.63 11.68 -8.67
CA ARG A 15 -1.49 12.26 -7.94
C ARG A 15 -0.60 11.11 -7.50
N THR A 16 0.45 10.86 -8.27
CA THR A 16 1.54 9.98 -7.86
C THR A 16 2.10 10.51 -6.56
N ASN A 17 1.62 9.97 -5.44
CA ASN A 17 2.19 10.19 -4.13
C ASN A 17 3.70 9.90 -4.24
N PRO A 18 4.63 10.75 -3.80
CA PRO A 18 6.07 10.48 -3.94
C PRO A 18 6.51 9.16 -3.27
N TYR A 19 5.72 8.63 -2.32
CA TYR A 19 5.88 7.27 -1.77
C TYR A 19 5.60 6.14 -2.78
N SER A 20 4.86 6.41 -3.86
CA SER A 20 4.51 5.48 -4.95
C SER A 20 5.75 4.93 -5.67
N TYR A 21 6.79 5.75 -5.85
CA TYR A 21 8.01 5.28 -6.54
C TYR A 21 8.81 4.30 -5.68
N ALA A 22 8.91 4.56 -4.37
CA ALA A 22 9.60 3.65 -3.45
C ALA A 22 8.93 2.26 -3.42
N MET A 23 7.61 2.22 -3.57
CA MET A 23 6.78 1.02 -3.56
C MET A 23 6.45 0.47 -4.95
N SER A 24 7.22 0.87 -5.98
CA SER A 24 6.98 0.49 -7.38
C SER A 24 7.25 -1.00 -7.65
N THR A 25 8.16 -1.63 -6.91
CA THR A 25 8.48 -3.06 -7.07
C THR A 25 7.70 -3.93 -6.07
N GLU A 26 7.32 -5.13 -6.48
CA GLU A 26 6.67 -6.11 -5.59
C GLU A 26 7.54 -6.42 -4.36
N GLU A 27 8.84 -6.57 -4.55
CA GLU A 27 9.81 -6.81 -3.46
C GLU A 27 9.78 -5.67 -2.43
N ALA A 28 9.83 -4.41 -2.87
CA ALA A 28 9.79 -3.27 -1.95
C ALA A 28 8.50 -3.25 -1.14
N ARG A 29 7.36 -3.60 -1.76
CA ARG A 29 6.07 -3.72 -1.05
C ARG A 29 6.08 -4.89 -0.07
N PHE A 30 6.58 -6.05 -0.47
CA PHE A 30 6.66 -7.23 0.40
C PHE A 30 7.49 -6.95 1.66
N LEU A 31 8.62 -6.25 1.52
CA LEU A 31 9.49 -5.90 2.65
C LEU A 31 8.82 -4.98 3.69
N THR A 32 7.71 -4.30 3.33
CA THR A 32 6.97 -3.48 4.30
C THR A 32 6.22 -4.30 5.34
N TYR A 33 5.89 -5.57 5.08
CA TYR A 33 5.06 -6.44 5.93
C TYR A 33 5.77 -6.97 7.18
N HIS A 34 6.68 -6.18 7.76
CA HIS A 34 7.29 -6.53 9.02
C HIS A 34 6.22 -6.60 10.12
N MET A 35 6.14 -7.75 10.81
CA MET A 35 5.15 -8.02 11.85
C MET A 35 3.69 -7.96 11.37
N TRP A 36 3.41 -8.37 10.13
CA TRP A 36 2.04 -8.51 9.64
C TRP A 36 1.22 -9.45 10.56
N PRO A 37 0.07 -9.00 11.09
CA PRO A 37 -0.61 -9.74 12.16
C PRO A 37 -1.57 -10.82 11.66
N LEU A 38 -1.94 -10.82 10.37
CA LEU A 38 -2.93 -11.75 9.83
C LEU A 38 -2.27 -13.00 9.25
N THR A 39 -2.76 -14.17 9.64
CA THR A 39 -2.26 -15.47 9.16
C THR A 39 -3.03 -16.01 7.97
N PHE A 40 -4.27 -15.54 7.76
CA PHE A 40 -5.14 -15.98 6.67
C PHE A 40 -4.94 -15.20 5.37
N LEU A 41 -4.25 -14.07 5.41
CA LEU A 41 -4.03 -13.20 4.24
C LEU A 41 -2.52 -13.05 4.00
N SER A 42 -2.06 -13.49 2.83
CA SER A 42 -0.63 -13.56 2.53
C SER A 42 -0.04 -12.18 2.18
N PRO A 43 1.01 -11.73 2.88
CA PRO A 43 1.78 -10.54 2.50
C PRO A 43 2.27 -10.56 1.05
N SER A 44 2.64 -11.74 0.53
CA SER A 44 3.11 -11.88 -0.86
C SER A 44 2.00 -11.64 -1.88
N GLU A 45 0.76 -12.05 -1.57
CA GLU A 45 -0.38 -11.82 -2.46
C GLU A 45 -0.77 -10.34 -2.47
N LEU A 46 -0.81 -9.71 -1.30
CA LEU A 46 -1.04 -8.27 -1.18
C LEU A 46 0.04 -7.47 -1.92
N ALA A 47 1.32 -7.80 -1.73
CA ALA A 47 2.42 -7.17 -2.45
C ALA A 47 2.25 -7.29 -3.97
N ARG A 48 1.91 -8.48 -4.47
CA ARG A 48 1.65 -8.72 -5.89
C ARG A 48 0.47 -7.91 -6.43
N ALA A 49 -0.60 -7.78 -5.64
CA ALA A 49 -1.78 -6.98 -5.97
C ALA A 49 -1.53 -5.45 -5.93
N GLY A 50 -0.35 -5.01 -5.49
CA GLY A 50 0.01 -3.59 -5.43
C GLY A 50 -0.15 -2.95 -4.06
N PHE A 51 -0.35 -3.75 -3.01
CA PHE A 51 -0.50 -3.27 -1.65
C PHE A 51 0.79 -3.38 -0.85
N TYR A 52 1.13 -2.32 -0.12
CA TYR A 52 2.19 -2.33 0.88
C TYR A 52 1.62 -2.06 2.27
N TYR A 53 2.22 -2.67 3.28
CA TYR A 53 1.84 -2.49 4.67
C TYR A 53 2.19 -1.09 5.16
N ILE A 54 1.21 -0.42 5.77
CA ILE A 54 1.40 0.91 6.37
C ILE A 54 1.22 0.88 7.89
N GLY A 55 0.66 -0.20 8.43
CA GLY A 55 0.38 -0.35 9.86
C GLY A 55 -0.42 0.80 10.48
N PRO A 56 -0.62 0.77 11.81
CA PRO A 56 -0.63 -0.44 12.62
C PRO A 56 -1.79 -1.39 12.23
N GLY A 57 -1.78 -2.63 12.73
CA GLY A 57 -2.84 -3.60 12.46
C GLY A 57 -2.70 -4.25 11.08
N ASP A 58 -3.78 -4.29 10.31
CA ASP A 58 -3.84 -4.92 8.98
C ASP A 58 -3.95 -3.89 7.84
N ARG A 59 -3.47 -2.67 8.09
CA ARG A 59 -3.63 -1.54 7.17
C ARG A 59 -2.64 -1.62 6.01
N VAL A 60 -3.16 -1.56 4.80
CA VAL A 60 -2.35 -1.54 3.57
C VAL A 60 -2.72 -0.34 2.69
N ALA A 61 -1.80 0.05 1.79
CA ALA A 61 -2.02 1.10 0.80
C ALA A 61 -1.63 0.63 -0.61
N CYS A 62 -2.38 1.05 -1.62
CA CYS A 62 -2.07 0.79 -3.01
C CYS A 62 -0.98 1.75 -3.50
N PHE A 63 0.11 1.22 -4.07
CA PHE A 63 1.18 2.07 -4.59
C PHE A 63 0.75 2.91 -5.80
N ALA A 64 -0.25 2.46 -6.56
CA ALA A 64 -0.69 3.11 -7.80
C ALA A 64 -1.74 4.21 -7.56
N CYS A 65 -2.82 3.89 -6.83
CA CYS A 65 -3.92 4.84 -6.61
C CYS A 65 -3.88 5.53 -5.24
N GLY A 66 -3.05 5.06 -4.30
CA GLY A 66 -2.97 5.59 -2.94
C GLY A 66 -4.15 5.21 -2.03
N GLY A 67 -5.08 4.39 -2.52
CA GLY A 67 -6.20 3.85 -1.74
C GLY A 67 -5.71 3.00 -0.56
N LYS A 68 -6.45 3.01 0.55
CA LYS A 68 -6.07 2.32 1.80
C LYS A 68 -7.15 1.34 2.21
N LEU A 69 -6.75 0.15 2.63
CA LEU A 69 -7.63 -0.92 3.08
C LEU A 69 -7.20 -1.38 4.49
N SER A 70 -8.17 -1.85 5.28
CA SER A 70 -7.99 -2.35 6.64
C SER A 70 -9.24 -3.11 7.10
N ASN A 71 -9.16 -3.79 8.24
CA ASN A 71 -10.22 -4.67 8.78
C ASN A 71 -10.55 -5.83 7.84
N TRP A 72 -9.52 -6.50 7.34
CA TRP A 72 -9.63 -7.68 6.49
C TRP A 72 -10.28 -8.83 7.26
N GLU A 73 -11.20 -9.53 6.60
CA GLU A 73 -11.87 -10.71 7.10
C GLU A 73 -11.35 -11.98 6.38
N PRO A 74 -11.43 -13.19 6.99
CA PRO A 74 -10.93 -14.43 6.38
C PRO A 74 -11.55 -14.84 5.03
N LYS A 75 -12.61 -14.15 4.61
CA LYS A 75 -13.32 -14.35 3.33
C LYS A 75 -12.93 -13.29 2.28
N ASP A 76 -12.13 -12.31 2.67
CA ASP A 76 -11.67 -11.26 1.76
C ASP A 76 -10.45 -11.75 1.00
N ASP A 77 -10.47 -11.55 -0.32
CA ASP A 77 -9.36 -11.89 -1.20
C ASP A 77 -8.52 -10.64 -1.50
N ALA A 78 -7.21 -10.82 -1.63
CA ALA A 78 -6.27 -9.74 -1.99
C ALA A 78 -6.32 -9.36 -3.49
N MET A 79 -7.13 -10.04 -4.31
CA MET A 79 -7.18 -9.92 -5.77
C MET A 79 -8.42 -9.20 -6.29
#